data_AF-H6NLY2-F1
#
_entry.id   AF-H6NLY2-F1
#
_cell.length_a   1.000
_cell.length_b   1.000
_cell.length_c   1.000
_cell.angle_alpha   90.00
_cell.angle_beta   90.00
_cell.angle_gamma   90.00
#
_symmetry.space_group_name_H-M   'P 1'
#
loop_
_entity.id
_entity.type
_entity.pdbx_description
1 polymer ?
#
loop_
_entity_poly.entity_id
_entity_poly.type
_entity_poly.pdbx_seq_one_letter_code
_entity_poly.pdbx_strand_id
1 'polypeptide(L)'
;MIQCEVYAARQCVPLLRPLVTARRMVHTAVSLLVRITSDNGRSGLGEAPAASAVTGDRLGDIESAVVDRLTPLLTGLGITAAGDPVRVGVDS
;
A
#
# COMPACT_ATOMS: atom_id res chain seq x y z
N MET A 1 -16.65 2.88 9.98
CA MET A 1 -15.72 4.01 10.19
C MET A 1 -14.30 3.52 9.94
N ILE A 2 -13.57 4.09 8.98
CA ILE A 2 -12.15 3.82 8.73
C ILE A 2 -11.37 4.54 9.83
N GLN A 3 -11.32 3.97 11.04
CA GLN A 3 -10.20 4.19 11.94
C GLN A 3 -9.06 3.30 11.46
N CYS A 4 -8.50 3.65 10.31
CA CYS A 4 -7.47 2.86 9.68
C CYS A 4 -6.12 3.11 10.31
N GLU A 5 -5.76 2.18 11.17
CA GLU A 5 -4.37 1.84 11.33
C GLU A 5 -3.86 1.35 9.96
N VAL A 6 -3.10 2.20 9.29
CA VAL A 6 -2.34 1.85 8.10
C VAL A 6 -1.00 1.33 8.56
N TYR A 7 -0.80 0.01 8.45
CA TYR A 7 0.47 -0.62 8.75
C TYR A 7 1.22 -0.85 7.44
N ALA A 8 2.41 -0.27 7.32
CA ALA A 8 3.29 -0.43 6.18
C ALA A 8 4.55 -1.19 6.61
N ALA A 9 4.89 -2.26 5.89
CA ALA A 9 6.09 -3.04 6.15
C ALA A 9 6.85 -3.33 4.87
N ARG A 10 8.17 -3.18 4.93
CA ARG A 10 9.05 -3.54 3.81
C ARG A 10 9.27 -5.04 3.81
N GLN A 11 9.07 -5.66 2.65
CA GLN A 11 9.38 -7.06 2.42
C GLN A 11 10.54 -7.17 1.44
N CYS A 12 11.46 -8.09 1.74
CA CYS A 12 12.60 -8.43 0.89
C CYS A 12 12.65 -9.94 0.71
N VAL A 13 12.37 -10.44 -0.48
CA VAL A 13 12.35 -11.87 -0.80
C VAL A 13 13.43 -12.19 -1.83
N PRO A 14 14.41 -13.06 -1.52
CA PRO A 14 15.39 -13.49 -2.51
C PRO A 14 14.71 -14.30 -3.61
N LEU A 15 15.07 -14.04 -4.86
CA LEU A 15 14.56 -14.79 -5.99
C LEU A 15 15.35 -16.08 -6.16
N LEU A 16 14.66 -17.17 -6.51
CA LEU A 16 15.30 -18.45 -6.83
C LEU A 16 16.31 -18.31 -7.99
N ARG A 17 16.00 -17.45 -8.97
CA ARG A 17 16.87 -17.08 -10.08
C ARG A 17 16.79 -15.57 -10.31
N PRO A 18 17.90 -14.89 -10.63
CA PRO A 18 17.88 -13.45 -10.88
C PRO A 18 16.96 -13.10 -12.06
N LEU A 19 16.15 -12.05 -11.89
CA LEU A 19 15.34 -11.48 -12.96
C LEU A 19 16.20 -10.52 -13.78
N VAL A 20 16.38 -10.81 -15.07
CA VAL A 20 17.18 -9.99 -15.98
C VAL A 20 16.27 -9.15 -16.87
N THR A 21 16.54 -7.86 -16.93
CA THR A 21 15.88 -6.90 -17.81
C THR A 21 16.93 -6.15 -18.64
N ALA A 22 16.51 -5.39 -19.66
CA ALA A 22 17.44 -4.58 -20.45
C ALA A 22 18.19 -3.52 -19.61
N ARG A 23 17.63 -3.07 -18.49
CA ARG A 23 18.21 -2.00 -17.65
C ARG A 23 19.06 -2.52 -16.49
N ARG A 24 18.69 -3.66 -15.91
CA ARG A 24 19.32 -4.21 -14.71
C ARG A 24 19.00 -5.69 -14.50
N MET A 25 19.81 -6.33 -13.66
CA MET A 25 19.52 -7.61 -13.04
C MET A 25 19.02 -7.40 -11.61
N VAL A 26 18.02 -8.15 -11.18
CA VAL A 26 17.41 -8.09 -9.84
C VAL A 26 17.52 -9.45 -9.17
N HIS A 27 18.08 -9.49 -7.97
CA HIS A 27 18.25 -10.72 -7.18
C HIS A 27 17.21 -10.87 -6.05
N THR A 28 16.60 -9.75 -5.64
CA THR A 28 15.68 -9.69 -4.51
C THR A 28 14.47 -8.88 -4.91
N ALA A 29 13.28 -9.45 -4.73
CA ALA A 29 12.04 -8.71 -4.83
C ALA A 29 11.87 -7.87 -3.56
N VAL A 30 11.64 -6.57 -3.73
CA VAL A 30 11.37 -5.65 -2.63
C VAL A 30 10.03 -4.99 -2.84
N SER A 31 9.21 -4.97 -1.79
CA SER A 31 7.86 -4.43 -1.85
C SER A 31 7.45 -3.82 -0.52
N LEU A 32 6.43 -2.97 -0.58
CA LEU A 32 5.72 -2.46 0.57
C LEU A 32 4.42 -3.23 0.73
N LEU A 33 4.27 -3.92 1.86
CA LEU A 33 3.02 -4.51 2.29
C LEU A 33 2.22 -3.47 3.06
N VAL A 34 0.94 -3.32 2.74
CA VAL A 34 0.04 -2.38 3.38
C VAL A 34 -1.14 -3.14 3.96
N ARG A 35 -1.44 -2.92 5.23
CA ARG A 35 -2.68 -3.37 5.87
C ARG A 35 -3.53 -2.17 6.26
N ILE A 36 -4.81 -2.25 5.94
CA ILE A 36 -5.82 -1.24 6.26
C ILE A 36 -6.90 -1.93 7.10
N THR A 37 -7.10 -1.47 8.33
CA THR A 37 -8.07 -2.07 9.27
C THR A 37 -9.22 -1.12 9.55
N SER A 38 -10.48 -1.50 9.30
CA SER A 38 -11.65 -0.71 9.66
C SER A 38 -11.99 -0.86 11.15
N ASP A 39 -12.77 0.08 11.69
CA ASP A 39 -13.34 0.03 13.04
C ASP A 39 -14.08 -1.28 13.39
N ASN A 40 -14.73 -1.92 12.41
CA ASN A 40 -15.45 -3.18 12.57
C ASN A 40 -14.53 -4.41 12.56
N GLY A 41 -13.22 -4.22 12.65
CA GLY A 41 -12.21 -5.28 12.72
C GLY A 41 -11.90 -5.96 11.38
N ARG A 42 -12.53 -5.55 10.27
CA ARG A 42 -12.19 -6.07 8.95
C ARG A 42 -10.90 -5.44 8.46
N SER A 43 -9.99 -6.27 7.95
CA SER A 43 -8.71 -5.81 7.39
C SER A 43 -8.55 -6.20 5.92
N GLY A 44 -8.03 -5.27 5.12
CA GLY A 44 -7.54 -5.52 3.76
C GLY A 44 -6.02 -5.51 3.72
N LEU A 45 -5.44 -6.34 2.84
CA LEU A 45 -4.01 -6.39 2.55
C LEU A 45 -3.77 -5.97 1.10
N GLY A 46 -2.72 -5.19 0.87
CA GLY A 46 -2.24 -4.80 -0.45
C GLY A 46 -0.71 -4.82 -0.50
N GLU A 47 -0.17 -4.88 -1.71
CA GLU A 47 1.28 -4.89 -1.94
C GLU A 47 1.64 -3.93 -3.08
N ALA A 48 2.73 -3.21 -2.92
CA ALA A 48 3.34 -2.38 -3.96
C ALA A 48 4.83 -2.74 -4.12
N PRO A 49 5.22 -3.49 -5.17
CA PRO A 49 6.62 -3.80 -5.45
C PRO A 49 7.36 -2.60 -6.05
N ALA A 50 8.62 -2.40 -5.66
CA ALA A 50 9.41 -1.28 -6.17
C ALA A 50 9.93 -1.57 -7.60
N ALA A 51 9.36 -0.88 -8.57
CA ALA A 51 9.67 -1.04 -10.00
C ALA A 51 10.31 0.21 -10.59
N SER A 52 11.34 0.78 -9.94
CA SER A 52 11.94 2.07 -10.31
C SER A 52 12.41 2.20 -11.77
N ALA A 53 12.71 1.08 -12.45
CA ALA A 53 13.08 1.10 -13.87
C ALA A 53 11.87 1.21 -14.83
N VAL A 54 10.66 1.00 -14.32
CA VAL A 54 9.38 0.97 -15.05
C VAL A 54 8.51 2.17 -14.66
N THR A 55 8.09 2.28 -13.39
CA THR A 55 7.21 3.37 -12.92
C THR A 55 7.97 4.58 -12.38
N GLY A 56 9.28 4.43 -12.12
CA GLY A 56 10.13 5.48 -11.54
C GLY A 56 10.19 5.46 -10.01
N ASP A 57 9.20 4.85 -9.36
CA ASP A 57 9.08 4.86 -7.90
C ASP A 57 10.09 3.91 -7.24
N ARG A 58 10.73 4.41 -6.18
CA ARG A 58 11.52 3.61 -5.24
C ARG A 58 10.64 3.23 -4.05
N LEU A 59 11.10 2.25 -3.27
CA LEU A 59 10.36 1.76 -2.11
C LEU A 59 10.02 2.86 -1.10
N GLY A 60 10.95 3.81 -0.87
CA GLY A 60 10.70 4.97 -0.01
C GLY A 60 9.67 5.96 -0.57
N ASP A 61 9.60 6.09 -1.90
CA ASP A 61 8.62 6.97 -2.57
C ASP A 61 7.20 6.39 -2.37
N ILE A 62 7.05 5.08 -2.54
CA ILE A 62 5.79 4.35 -2.31
C ILE A 62 5.37 4.46 -0.84
N GLU A 63 6.31 4.25 0.08
CA GLU A 63 6.04 4.32 1.52
C GLU A 63 5.60 5.72 1.95
N SER A 64 6.30 6.77 1.51
CA SER A 64 5.91 8.16 1.79
C SER A 64 4.55 8.51 1.17
N ALA A 65 4.27 8.04 -0.05
CA ALA A 65 2.96 8.23 -0.66
C ALA A 65 1.84 7.58 0.17
N VAL A 66 2.04 6.36 0.67
CA VAL A 66 1.04 5.66 1.49
C VAL A 66 0.88 6.30 2.86
N VAL A 67 1.98 6.48 3.60
CA VAL A 67 1.96 6.91 5.00
C VAL A 67 1.71 8.41 5.12
N ASP A 68 2.43 9.23 4.37
CA ASP A 68 2.43 10.69 4.57
C ASP A 68 1.33 11.39 3.75
N ARG A 69 0.92 10.80 2.62
CA ARG A 69 -0.05 11.43 1.70
C ARG A 69 -1.42 10.78 1.71
N LEU A 70 -1.51 9.46 1.52
CA LEU A 70 -2.78 8.76 1.39
C LEU A 70 -3.45 8.52 2.74
N THR A 71 -2.70 8.12 3.77
CA THR A 71 -3.28 7.81 5.08
C THR A 71 -4.11 8.97 5.64
N PRO A 72 -3.62 10.23 5.71
CA PRO A 72 -4.41 11.35 6.23
C PRO A 72 -5.69 11.65 5.43
N LEU A 73 -5.71 11.30 4.14
CA LEU A 73 -6.88 11.52 3.27
C LEU A 73 -7.93 10.42 3.43
N LEU A 74 -7.52 9.22 3.85
CA LEU A 74 -8.39 8.06 4.01
C LEU A 74 -8.94 7.94 5.42
N THR A 75 -8.16 8.34 6.44
CA THR A 75 -8.59 8.28 7.84
C THR A 75 -9.93 9.00 8.06
N GLY A 76 -10.88 8.32 8.70
CA GLY A 76 -12.21 8.86 8.99
C GLY A 76 -13.27 8.63 7.90
N LEU A 77 -12.90 8.09 6.73
CA LEU A 77 -13.87 7.72 5.70
C LEU A 77 -14.65 6.44 6.06
N GLY A 78 -15.64 6.07 5.27
CA GLY A 78 -16.26 4.73 5.28
C GLY A 78 -15.87 3.98 4.00
N ILE A 79 -16.06 2.67 3.99
CA ILE A 79 -15.92 1.86 2.78
C ILE A 79 -17.26 1.19 2.44
N THR A 80 -17.70 1.33 1.20
CA THR A 80 -18.92 0.66 0.73
C THR A 80 -18.65 -0.83 0.47
N ALA A 81 -19.71 -1.62 0.29
CA ALA A 81 -19.57 -3.01 -0.13
C ALA A 81 -18.85 -3.16 -1.49
N ALA A 82 -18.94 -2.15 -2.36
CA ALA A 82 -18.25 -2.10 -3.64
C ALA A 82 -16.77 -1.71 -3.52
N GLY A 83 -16.32 -1.22 -2.36
CA GLY A 83 -14.94 -0.81 -2.10
C GLY A 83 -14.69 0.69 -2.24
N ASP A 84 -15.72 1.49 -2.50
CA ASP A 84 -15.57 2.94 -2.67
C ASP A 84 -15.41 3.67 -1.33
N PRO A 85 -14.46 4.61 -1.22
CA PRO A 85 -14.34 5.47 -0.05
C PRO A 85 -15.46 6.51 -0.05
N VAL A 86 -16.23 6.56 1.04
CA VAL A 86 -17.35 7.50 1.21
C VAL A 86 -17.08 8.38 2.42
N ARG A 87 -17.32 9.69 2.28
CA ARG A 87 -17.42 10.57 3.46
C ARG A 87 -18.65 10.14 4.23
N VAL A 88 -18.45 9.63 5.43
CA VAL A 88 -19.57 9.36 6.34
C VAL A 88 -20.13 10.73 6.72
N GLY A 89 -21.31 11.03 6.19
CA GLY A 89 -22.05 12.22 6.58
C GLY A 89 -22.52 12.09 8.02
N VAL A 90 -22.63 13.24 8.67
CA VAL A 90 -23.41 13.45 9.88
C VAL A 90 -24.88 13.54 9.45
N ASP A 91 -25.40 12.48 8.83
CA ASP A 91 -26.82 12.34 8.59
C ASP A 91 -27.41 11.81 9.91
N SER A 92 -28.18 12.70 10.53
CA SER A 92 -28.97 12.49 11.74
C SER A 92 -29.93 11.32 11.60
#